data_AF-B0EJ08-F1
#
_entry.id   AF-B0EJ08-F1
#
_cell.length_a   1.000
_cell.length_b   1.000
_cell.length_c   1.000
_cell.angle_alpha   90.00
_cell.angle_beta   90.00
_cell.angle_gamma   90.00
#
_symmetry.space_group_name_H-M   'P 1'
#
loop_
_entity.id
_entity.type
_entity.pdbx_description
1 polymer ?
#
loop_
_entity_poly.entity_id
_entity_poly.type
_entity_poly.pdbx_seq_one_letter_code
_entity_poly.pdbx_strand_id
1 'polypeptide(L)'
;MVDSVVRCVSALPVSCCKSSSFTRHIFLSGGLAVGKTTILNYLRSVCIDMEDVFFVQEYIDFDIDGESRLECLHRGVIKNYQFQKYVLGCYRKQFMKQEFRRATIVIWERHLSEALSIFCDGDESLTIEEREDIKNDIDDLCEMYDIPSLDNINVKFVKVDTAAIEIKQVIQLLLNGVIYPMLMKNYRHDLFVLLYCGDLKEQFRRVLQRGRNVELDMYKTSEDLLKINDTYFEFYLKHDKLIN
;
A
#
# COMPACT_ATOMS: atom_id res chain seq x y z
N MET A 1 52.48 -36.87 -10.77
CA MET A 1 51.78 -36.20 -11.89
C MET A 1 50.32 -36.14 -11.46
N VAL A 2 49.87 -35.08 -10.78
CA VAL A 2 49.50 -33.77 -11.36
C VAL A 2 48.72 -34.00 -12.65
N ASP A 3 47.39 -33.94 -12.58
CA ASP A 3 46.65 -32.88 -13.28
C ASP A 3 45.18 -32.82 -12.85
N SER A 4 44.82 -31.61 -12.49
CA SER A 4 43.47 -31.07 -12.29
C SER A 4 42.69 -31.03 -13.59
N VAL A 5 41.39 -31.37 -13.57
CA VAL A 5 40.44 -30.83 -14.54
C VAL A 5 39.24 -30.25 -13.82
N VAL A 6 39.11 -28.94 -13.98
CA VAL A 6 38.05 -28.06 -13.51
C VAL A 6 36.84 -28.16 -14.45
N ARG A 7 35.66 -28.24 -13.81
CA ARG A 7 34.29 -27.76 -14.17
C ARG A 7 33.83 -27.76 -15.63
N CYS A 8 32.59 -28.23 -15.81
CA CYS A 8 31.49 -27.38 -16.29
C CYS A 8 30.14 -27.98 -15.90
N VAL A 9 29.54 -27.49 -14.81
CA VAL A 9 28.11 -27.65 -14.55
C VAL A 9 27.45 -26.42 -15.15
N SER A 10 26.97 -26.53 -16.39
CA SER A 10 26.15 -25.47 -16.97
C SER A 10 24.79 -25.49 -16.26
N ALA A 11 24.65 -24.59 -15.28
CA ALA A 11 23.36 -24.17 -14.78
C ALA A 11 22.58 -23.54 -15.94
N LEU A 12 21.61 -24.27 -16.48
CA LEU A 12 20.58 -23.67 -17.31
C LEU A 12 19.67 -22.83 -16.40
N PRO A 13 19.40 -21.57 -16.74
CA PRO A 13 18.48 -20.76 -15.97
C PRO A 13 17.09 -21.39 -16.04
N VAL A 14 16.50 -21.63 -14.88
CA VAL A 14 15.08 -21.98 -14.76
C VAL A 14 14.31 -20.82 -15.36
N SER A 15 13.83 -21.01 -16.58
CA SER A 15 12.98 -20.07 -17.30
C SER A 15 11.73 -19.82 -16.44
N CYS A 16 11.68 -18.64 -15.83
CA CYS A 16 10.54 -18.15 -15.07
C CYS A 16 9.44 -17.77 -16.08
N CYS A 17 8.78 -18.78 -16.64
CA CYS A 17 7.62 -18.58 -17.49
C CYS A 17 6.45 -18.16 -16.59
N LYS A 18 6.29 -16.83 -16.39
CA LYS A 18 4.97 -16.26 -16.07
C LYS A 18 4.05 -16.67 -17.23
N SER A 19 3.22 -17.69 -17.05
CA SER A 19 2.00 -17.79 -17.85
C SER A 19 1.22 -16.52 -17.55
N SER A 20 0.99 -15.68 -18.56
CA SER A 20 0.42 -14.33 -18.44
C SER A 20 -0.99 -14.33 -17.84
N SER A 21 -1.13 -14.51 -16.53
CA SER A 21 -2.32 -14.11 -15.79
C SER A 21 -2.20 -12.61 -15.56
N PHE A 22 -3.12 -11.85 -16.15
CA PHE A 22 -3.22 -10.43 -15.89
C PHE A 22 -3.54 -10.22 -14.40
N THR A 23 -2.62 -9.65 -13.62
CA THR A 23 -2.86 -9.28 -12.21
C THR A 23 -3.47 -7.90 -12.13
N ARG A 24 -4.55 -7.74 -11.35
CA ARG A 24 -5.25 -6.47 -11.11
C ARG A 24 -4.94 -5.94 -9.73
N HIS A 25 -4.83 -4.63 -9.60
CA HIS A 25 -4.48 -3.98 -8.35
C HIS A 25 -5.61 -3.09 -7.83
N ILE A 26 -5.91 -3.21 -6.54
CA ILE A 26 -6.83 -2.33 -5.82
C ILE A 26 -6.07 -1.69 -4.66
N PHE A 27 -5.82 -0.39 -4.73
CA PHE A 27 -5.14 0.37 -3.69
C PHE A 27 -6.14 1.08 -2.79
N LEU A 28 -6.22 0.68 -1.53
CA LEU A 28 -7.00 1.39 -0.50
C LEU A 28 -6.09 2.37 0.23
N SER A 29 -6.27 3.66 -0.06
CA SER A 29 -5.48 4.76 0.47
C SER A 29 -6.30 5.70 1.35
N GLY A 30 -5.64 6.65 2.01
CA GLY A 30 -6.25 7.69 2.81
C GLY A 30 -5.58 7.91 4.17
N GLY A 31 -6.07 8.93 4.88
CA GLY A 31 -5.59 9.36 6.18
C GLY A 31 -5.80 8.35 7.32
N LEU A 32 -5.58 8.78 8.56
CA LEU A 32 -5.71 7.92 9.72
C LEU A 32 -7.17 7.64 10.07
N ALA A 33 -7.45 6.43 10.58
CA ALA A 33 -8.76 6.02 11.08
C ALA A 33 -9.96 6.22 10.13
N VAL A 34 -9.71 6.27 8.81
CA VAL A 34 -10.76 6.37 7.77
C VAL A 34 -11.44 5.04 7.43
N GLY A 35 -11.17 3.96 8.18
CA GLY A 35 -11.82 2.65 7.99
C GLY A 35 -11.15 1.67 7.02
N LYS A 36 -9.92 1.95 6.53
CA LYS A 36 -9.12 1.04 5.67
C LYS A 36 -9.03 -0.38 6.24
N THR A 37 -8.48 -0.51 7.44
CA THR A 37 -8.26 -1.81 8.09
C THR A 37 -9.59 -2.55 8.31
N THR A 38 -10.68 -1.84 8.64
CA THR A 38 -12.02 -2.45 8.77
C THR A 38 -12.51 -3.03 7.46
N ILE A 39 -12.39 -2.29 6.35
CA ILE A 39 -12.76 -2.76 5.01
C ILE A 39 -11.90 -3.96 4.62
N LEU A 40 -10.58 -3.88 4.80
CA LEU A 40 -9.65 -4.97 4.46
C LEU A 40 -9.91 -6.23 5.26
N ASN A 41 -10.15 -6.13 6.56
CA ASN A 41 -10.47 -7.29 7.39
C ASN A 41 -11.75 -7.99 6.95
N TYR A 42 -12.77 -7.22 6.57
CA TYR A 42 -13.99 -7.79 6.03
C TYR A 42 -13.75 -8.44 4.65
N LEU A 43 -13.06 -7.76 3.74
CA LEU A 43 -12.72 -8.32 2.43
C LEU A 43 -11.92 -9.62 2.58
N ARG A 44 -10.93 -9.66 3.48
CA ARG A 44 -10.19 -10.89 3.81
C ARG A 44 -11.11 -12.00 4.30
N SER A 45 -12.07 -11.69 5.16
CA SER A 45 -13.01 -12.70 5.68
C SER A 45 -13.92 -13.31 4.58
N VAL A 46 -14.25 -12.52 3.56
CA VAL A 46 -15.08 -12.97 2.43
C VAL A 46 -14.26 -13.68 1.35
N CYS A 47 -13.01 -13.24 1.15
CA CYS A 47 -12.10 -13.78 0.14
C CYS A 47 -11.17 -14.88 0.68
N ILE A 48 -11.39 -15.38 1.90
CA ILE A 48 -10.44 -16.29 2.59
C ILE A 48 -10.16 -17.57 1.78
N ASP A 49 -11.15 -18.05 1.03
CA ASP A 49 -11.05 -19.27 0.22
C ASP A 49 -10.72 -18.96 -1.26
N MET A 50 -10.40 -17.71 -1.60
CA MET A 50 -10.07 -17.30 -2.97
C MET A 50 -8.55 -17.25 -3.14
N GLU A 51 -7.95 -18.34 -3.65
CA GLU A 51 -6.52 -18.41 -3.95
C GLU A 51 -6.05 -17.33 -4.97
N ASP A 52 -7.00 -16.76 -5.72
CA ASP A 52 -6.79 -15.70 -6.70
C ASP A 52 -6.56 -14.30 -6.09
N VAL A 53 -6.81 -14.10 -4.79
CA VAL A 53 -6.76 -12.78 -4.14
C VAL A 53 -5.65 -12.73 -3.09
N PHE A 54 -4.72 -11.79 -3.26
CA PHE A 54 -3.66 -11.53 -2.28
C PHE A 54 -3.86 -10.17 -1.61
N PHE A 55 -3.65 -10.10 -0.30
CA PHE A 55 -3.73 -8.87 0.48
C PHE A 55 -2.34 -8.42 0.91
N VAL A 56 -1.93 -7.24 0.44
CA VAL A 56 -0.72 -6.56 0.92
C VAL A 56 -1.09 -5.74 2.14
N GLN A 57 -0.43 -6.03 3.26
CA GLN A 57 -0.70 -5.44 4.57
C GLN A 57 0.25 -4.27 4.85
N GLU A 58 -0.20 -3.29 5.64
CA GLU A 58 0.65 -2.26 6.24
C GLU A 58 1.72 -2.92 7.14
N TYR A 59 2.90 -2.30 7.23
CA TYR A 59 4.05 -2.82 7.98
C TYR A 59 3.71 -3.18 9.44
N ILE A 60 2.82 -2.44 10.09
CA ILE A 60 2.38 -2.68 11.48
C ILE A 60 1.61 -3.99 11.63
N ASP A 61 0.84 -4.35 10.61
CA ASP A 61 0.04 -5.58 10.63
C ASP A 61 0.84 -6.78 10.08
N PHE A 62 1.91 -6.52 9.31
CA PHE A 62 2.74 -7.54 8.68
C PHE A 62 3.91 -8.03 9.56
N ASP A 63 4.60 -7.11 10.25
CA ASP A 63 5.86 -7.39 10.94
C ASP A 63 5.74 -6.96 12.41
N ILE A 64 6.13 -7.85 13.33
CA ILE A 64 5.92 -7.66 14.77
C ILE A 64 6.65 -6.43 15.32
N ASP A 65 7.72 -5.99 14.65
CA ASP A 65 8.51 -4.84 15.05
C ASP A 65 7.92 -3.53 14.48
N GLY A 66 6.85 -3.59 13.69
CA GLY A 66 6.32 -2.44 12.95
C GLY A 66 5.93 -1.26 13.83
N GLU A 67 5.24 -1.52 14.95
CA GLU A 67 4.87 -0.47 15.92
C GLU A 67 6.12 0.09 16.63
N SER A 68 7.07 -0.77 17.01
CA SER A 68 8.32 -0.33 17.64
C SER A 68 9.17 0.54 16.70
N ARG A 69 9.22 0.21 15.41
CA ARG A 69 9.91 1.01 14.39
C ARG A 69 9.26 2.37 14.21
N LEU A 70 7.93 2.43 14.23
CA LEU A 70 7.20 3.69 14.18
C LEU A 70 7.50 4.53 15.44
N GLU A 71 7.48 3.95 16.64
CA GLU A 71 7.88 4.64 17.86
C GLU A 71 9.31 5.19 17.79
N CYS A 72 10.26 4.41 17.27
CA CYS A 72 11.64 4.88 17.06
C CYS A 72 11.72 6.09 16.12
N LEU A 73 10.92 6.12 15.05
CA LEU A 73 10.84 7.27 14.16
C LEU A 73 10.32 8.51 14.92
N HIS A 74 9.22 8.37 15.64
CA HIS A 74 8.61 9.51 16.36
C HIS A 74 9.48 10.03 17.51
N ARG A 75 10.29 9.17 18.13
CA ARG A 75 11.27 9.59 19.15
C ARG A 75 12.57 10.14 18.56
N GLY A 76 12.69 10.21 17.23
CA GLY A 76 13.91 10.67 16.54
C GLY A 76 15.10 9.73 16.67
N VAL A 77 14.88 8.47 17.04
CA VAL A 77 15.92 7.43 17.17
C VAL A 77 16.39 6.97 15.79
N ILE A 78 15.47 6.90 14.84
CA ILE A 78 15.77 6.62 13.43
C ILE A 78 15.26 7.78 12.58
N LYS A 79 15.94 8.02 11.46
CA LYS A 79 15.47 8.98 10.45
C LYS A 79 14.32 8.37 9.64
N ASN A 80 13.53 9.24 9.03
CA ASN A 80 12.47 8.82 8.12
C ASN A 80 13.02 8.01 6.93
N TYR A 81 14.22 8.32 6.42
CA TYR A 81 14.91 7.47 5.43
C TYR A 81 15.01 6.01 5.87
N GLN A 82 15.53 5.75 7.07
CA GLN A 82 15.69 4.39 7.61
C GLN A 82 14.33 3.71 7.80
N PHE A 83 13.33 4.46 8.22
CA PHE A 83 11.97 3.94 8.38
C PHE A 83 11.33 3.56 7.04
N GLN A 84 11.44 4.40 6.00
CA GLN A 84 10.91 4.07 4.67
C GLN A 84 11.61 2.84 4.08
N LYS A 85 12.93 2.69 4.26
CA LYS A 85 13.64 1.47 3.83
C LYS A 85 13.12 0.21 4.55
N TYR A 86 12.76 0.32 5.84
CA TYR A 86 12.11 -0.77 6.58
C TYR A 86 10.72 -1.10 6.00
N VAL A 87 9.90 -0.08 5.72
CA VAL A 87 8.57 -0.25 5.12
C VAL A 87 8.66 -0.93 3.75
N LEU A 88 9.56 -0.46 2.87
CA LEU A 88 9.81 -1.09 1.56
C LEU A 88 10.35 -2.52 1.69
N GLY A 89 11.15 -2.80 2.72
CA GLY A 89 11.56 -4.16 3.08
C GLY A 89 10.38 -5.08 3.44
N CYS A 90 9.37 -4.56 4.15
CA CYS A 90 8.15 -5.30 4.46
C CYS A 90 7.36 -5.64 3.18
N TYR A 91 7.21 -4.69 2.27
CA TYR A 91 6.60 -4.93 0.95
C TYR A 91 7.36 -6.00 0.16
N ARG A 92 8.69 -5.88 0.07
CA ARG A 92 9.55 -6.86 -0.63
C ARG A 92 9.35 -8.29 -0.08
N LYS A 93 9.32 -8.46 1.26
CA LYS A 93 9.05 -9.76 1.89
C LYS A 93 7.67 -10.31 1.49
N GLN A 94 6.65 -9.46 1.40
CA GLN A 94 5.31 -9.87 0.98
C GLN A 94 5.27 -10.31 -0.50
N PHE A 95 5.95 -9.61 -1.40
CA PHE A 95 5.93 -9.93 -2.85
C PHE A 95 6.76 -11.18 -3.21
N MET A 96 7.69 -11.58 -2.35
CA MET A 96 8.44 -12.83 -2.51
C MET A 96 7.58 -14.08 -2.26
N LYS A 97 6.39 -13.95 -1.66
CA LYS A 97 5.46 -15.04 -1.42
C LYS A 97 4.92 -15.61 -2.74
N GLN A 98 4.70 -16.92 -2.80
CA GLN A 98 4.18 -17.58 -4.01
C GLN A 98 2.74 -17.17 -4.31
N GLU A 99 1.97 -16.93 -3.26
CA GLU A 99 0.59 -16.48 -3.27
C GLU A 99 0.48 -15.12 -3.97
N PHE A 100 1.39 -14.19 -3.71
CA PHE A 100 1.45 -12.91 -4.42
C PHE A 100 1.66 -13.12 -5.92
N ARG A 101 2.61 -13.99 -6.30
CA ARG A 101 2.97 -14.24 -7.71
C ARG A 101 1.88 -14.94 -8.51
N ARG A 102 0.97 -15.65 -7.83
CA ARG A 102 -0.15 -16.38 -8.45
C ARG A 102 -1.46 -15.60 -8.41
N ALA A 103 -1.51 -14.50 -7.66
CA ALA A 103 -2.71 -13.73 -7.48
C ALA A 103 -3.19 -13.10 -8.79
N THR A 104 -4.48 -13.27 -9.07
CA THR A 104 -5.19 -12.54 -10.13
C THR A 104 -5.55 -11.14 -9.66
N ILE A 105 -5.80 -10.94 -8.36
CA ILE A 105 -6.11 -9.65 -7.76
C ILE A 105 -5.21 -9.42 -6.55
N VAL A 106 -4.59 -8.26 -6.47
CA VAL A 106 -3.83 -7.80 -5.31
C VAL A 106 -4.52 -6.59 -4.71
N ILE A 107 -4.90 -6.69 -3.44
CA ILE A 107 -5.55 -5.63 -2.68
C ILE A 107 -4.56 -5.07 -1.67
N TRP A 108 -4.35 -3.77 -1.70
CA TRP A 108 -3.28 -3.09 -0.99
C TRP A 108 -3.82 -2.19 0.11
N GLU A 109 -3.24 -2.29 1.30
CA GLU A 109 -3.28 -1.22 2.28
C GLU A 109 -2.15 -0.23 1.96
N ARG A 110 -2.47 0.78 1.14
CA ARG A 110 -1.57 1.81 0.58
C ARG A 110 -0.77 1.43 -0.67
N HIS A 111 -0.49 2.43 -1.50
CA HIS A 111 0.43 2.31 -2.64
C HIS A 111 1.88 2.64 -2.22
N LEU A 112 2.89 2.05 -2.86
CA LEU A 112 4.31 2.28 -2.56
C LEU A 112 4.71 3.77 -2.65
N SER A 113 4.16 4.49 -3.62
CA SER A 113 4.43 5.92 -3.84
C SER A 113 4.00 6.83 -2.69
N GLU A 114 3.14 6.35 -1.77
CA GLU A 114 2.79 7.10 -0.55
C GLU A 114 4.00 7.31 0.36
N ALA A 115 5.01 6.41 0.31
CA ALA A 115 6.26 6.57 1.06
C ALA A 115 6.90 7.93 0.83
N LEU A 116 7.06 8.32 -0.45
CA LEU A 116 7.65 9.61 -0.79
C LEU A 116 6.63 10.75 -0.80
N SER A 117 5.46 10.50 -1.36
CA SER A 117 4.49 11.57 -1.68
C SER A 117 3.62 11.98 -0.49
N ILE A 118 3.57 11.16 0.55
CA ILE A 118 2.83 11.45 1.77
C ILE A 118 3.77 11.49 2.96
N PHE A 119 4.53 10.42 3.20
CA PHE A 119 5.28 10.27 4.46
C PHE A 119 6.62 11.00 4.47
N CYS A 120 7.21 11.27 3.31
CA CYS A 120 8.39 12.13 3.17
C CYS A 120 8.05 13.51 2.61
N ASP A 121 6.76 13.83 2.43
CA ASP A 121 6.37 15.14 1.91
C ASP A 121 6.69 16.24 2.94
N GLY A 122 7.40 17.28 2.49
CA GLY A 122 7.90 18.35 3.36
C GLY A 122 8.92 17.92 4.43
N ASP A 123 9.45 16.69 4.38
CA ASP A 123 10.46 16.24 5.36
C ASP A 123 11.87 16.78 5.00
N GLU A 124 12.26 17.88 5.65
CA GLU A 124 13.57 18.51 5.46
C GLU A 124 14.76 17.67 5.97
N SER A 125 14.51 16.59 6.72
CA SER A 125 15.56 15.71 7.25
C SER A 125 16.13 14.74 6.21
N LEU A 126 15.41 14.50 5.11
CA LEU A 126 15.91 13.68 4.00
C LEU A 126 16.77 14.50 3.04
N THR A 127 17.97 13.99 2.80
CA THR A 127 18.83 14.47 1.71
C THR A 127 18.27 14.12 0.33
N ILE A 128 18.76 14.80 -0.71
CA ILE A 128 18.39 14.50 -2.11
C ILE A 128 18.78 13.07 -2.48
N GLU A 129 19.96 12.62 -2.04
CA GLU A 129 20.45 11.25 -2.31
C GLU A 129 19.57 10.19 -1.64
N GLU A 130 19.17 10.40 -0.38
CA GLU A 130 18.26 9.48 0.33
C GLU A 130 16.87 9.43 -0.32
N ARG A 131 16.36 10.56 -0.84
CA ARG A 131 15.09 10.60 -1.57
C ARG A 131 15.17 9.83 -2.89
N GLU A 132 16.26 10.01 -3.65
CA GLU A 132 16.43 9.29 -4.91
C GLU A 132 16.65 7.79 -4.67
N ASP A 133 17.35 7.39 -3.60
CA ASP A 133 17.50 5.98 -3.23
C ASP A 133 16.16 5.31 -2.88
N ILE A 134 15.29 5.97 -2.10
CA ILE A 134 13.93 5.47 -1.84
C ILE A 134 13.13 5.35 -3.15
N LYS A 135 13.24 6.35 -4.03
CA LYS A 135 12.53 6.36 -5.30
C LYS A 135 12.98 5.21 -6.20
N ASN A 136 14.29 4.98 -6.33
CA ASN A 136 14.83 3.87 -7.09
C ASN A 136 14.33 2.52 -6.54
N ASP A 137 14.31 2.34 -5.22
CA ASP A 137 13.74 1.12 -4.62
C ASP A 137 12.24 0.94 -4.94
N ILE A 138 11.47 2.02 -4.96
CA ILE A 138 10.04 1.98 -5.34
C ILE A 138 9.91 1.60 -6.81
N ASP A 139 10.66 2.24 -7.69
CA ASP A 139 10.64 1.99 -9.14
C ASP A 139 11.05 0.54 -9.45
N ASP A 140 12.12 0.04 -8.81
CA ASP A 140 12.57 -1.34 -8.92
C ASP A 140 11.50 -2.35 -8.46
N LEU A 141 10.82 -2.08 -7.35
CA LEU A 141 9.73 -2.93 -6.86
C LEU A 141 8.53 -2.89 -7.80
N CYS A 142 8.17 -1.72 -8.31
CA CYS A 142 7.07 -1.57 -9.25
C CYS A 142 7.34 -2.32 -10.55
N GLU A 143 8.53 -2.18 -11.12
CA GLU A 143 8.93 -2.87 -12.35
C GLU A 143 9.00 -4.39 -12.15
N MET A 144 9.68 -4.85 -11.09
CA MET A 144 9.90 -6.28 -10.85
C MET A 144 8.60 -7.07 -10.62
N TYR A 145 7.61 -6.42 -10.02
CA TYR A 145 6.34 -7.05 -9.62
C TYR A 145 5.13 -6.54 -10.41
N ASP A 146 5.34 -5.86 -11.54
CA ASP A 146 4.30 -5.32 -12.42
C ASP A 146 3.26 -4.44 -11.67
N ILE A 147 3.69 -3.71 -10.64
CA ILE A 147 2.80 -2.83 -9.88
C ILE A 147 2.57 -1.56 -10.69
N PRO A 148 1.32 -1.18 -11.01
CA PRO A 148 1.05 -0.03 -11.85
C PRO A 148 1.44 1.27 -11.14
N SER A 149 2.20 2.12 -11.82
CA SER A 149 2.35 3.52 -11.42
C SER A 149 0.99 4.20 -11.36
N LEU A 150 0.79 5.09 -10.39
CA LEU A 150 -0.46 5.84 -10.24
C LEU A 150 -0.72 6.84 -11.38
N ASP A 151 0.30 7.19 -12.16
CA ASP A 151 0.16 8.02 -13.37
C ASP A 151 -0.26 7.20 -14.60
N ASN A 152 -0.44 5.89 -14.46
CA ASN A 152 -0.90 5.03 -15.54
C ASN A 152 -2.39 5.25 -15.82
N ILE A 153 -2.73 5.53 -17.08
CA ILE A 153 -4.10 5.73 -17.56
C ILE A 153 -5.06 4.55 -17.26
N ASN A 154 -4.53 3.36 -17.02
CA ASN A 154 -5.32 2.19 -16.65
C ASN A 154 -5.73 2.15 -15.18
N VAL A 155 -5.21 3.05 -14.32
CA VAL A 155 -5.63 3.19 -12.93
C VAL A 155 -6.82 4.14 -12.86
N LYS A 156 -7.96 3.64 -12.39
CA LYS A 156 -9.13 4.47 -12.10
C LYS A 156 -9.07 5.00 -10.68
N PHE A 157 -9.45 6.26 -10.50
CA PHE A 157 -9.47 6.93 -9.21
C PHE A 157 -10.91 7.09 -8.72
N VAL A 158 -11.14 6.73 -7.46
CA VAL A 158 -12.43 6.90 -6.78
C VAL A 158 -12.16 7.45 -5.38
N LYS A 159 -13.02 8.36 -4.91
CA LYS A 159 -13.00 8.84 -3.53
C LYS A 159 -14.29 8.45 -2.80
N VAL A 160 -14.18 8.10 -1.53
CA VAL A 160 -15.30 7.62 -0.72
C VAL A 160 -15.26 8.29 0.66
N ASP A 161 -16.35 8.96 1.01
CA ASP A 161 -16.55 9.51 2.35
C ASP A 161 -17.15 8.45 3.29
N THR A 162 -16.35 8.00 4.25
CA THR A 162 -16.71 7.01 5.26
C THR A 162 -17.45 7.59 6.47
N ALA A 163 -17.70 8.90 6.49
CA ALA A 163 -18.68 9.52 7.37
C ALA A 163 -20.08 9.49 6.75
N ALA A 164 -20.18 9.64 5.43
CA ALA A 164 -21.45 9.69 4.71
C ALA A 164 -21.97 8.29 4.29
N ILE A 165 -21.07 7.35 4.03
CA ILE A 165 -21.40 6.01 3.54
C ILE A 165 -20.98 4.97 4.57
N GLU A 166 -21.90 4.07 4.92
CA GLU A 166 -21.61 2.97 5.82
C GLU A 166 -20.52 2.06 5.23
N ILE A 167 -19.58 1.62 6.07
CA ILE A 167 -18.47 0.74 5.67
C ILE A 167 -18.98 -0.52 4.93
N LYS A 168 -20.11 -1.08 5.37
CA LYS A 168 -20.74 -2.25 4.70
C LYS A 168 -21.12 -1.96 3.26
N GLN A 169 -21.61 -0.76 2.95
CA GLN A 169 -21.95 -0.35 1.58
C GLN A 169 -20.68 -0.17 0.74
N VAL A 170 -19.62 0.43 1.31
CA VAL A 170 -18.31 0.55 0.65
C VAL A 170 -17.77 -0.83 0.27
N ILE A 171 -17.84 -1.78 1.20
CA ILE A 171 -17.44 -3.17 0.96
C ILE A 171 -18.27 -3.81 -0.17
N GLN A 172 -19.59 -3.66 -0.15
CA GLN A 172 -20.46 -4.22 -1.19
C GLN A 172 -20.15 -3.63 -2.57
N LEU A 173 -19.84 -2.32 -2.64
CA LEU A 173 -19.41 -1.66 -3.87
C LEU A 173 -18.08 -2.23 -4.37
N LEU A 174 -17.09 -2.44 -3.48
CA LEU A 174 -15.81 -3.04 -3.86
C LEU A 174 -15.98 -4.49 -4.31
N LEU A 175 -16.74 -5.32 -3.58
CA LEU A 175 -16.96 -6.72 -3.95
C LEU A 175 -17.71 -6.86 -5.27
N ASN A 176 -18.90 -6.27 -5.37
CA ASN A 176 -19.80 -6.49 -6.51
C ASN A 176 -19.45 -5.61 -7.71
N GLY A 177 -18.93 -4.42 -7.48
CA GLY A 177 -18.60 -3.45 -8.53
C GLY A 177 -17.19 -3.60 -9.08
N VAL A 178 -16.26 -4.22 -8.34
CA VAL A 178 -14.85 -4.26 -8.70
C VAL A 178 -14.27 -5.66 -8.63
N ILE A 179 -14.22 -6.30 -7.46
CA ILE A 179 -13.51 -7.56 -7.22
C ILE A 179 -14.13 -8.71 -8.05
N TYR A 180 -15.44 -8.96 -7.94
CA TYR A 180 -16.09 -10.01 -8.75
C TYR A 180 -16.00 -9.71 -10.25
N PRO A 181 -16.26 -8.47 -10.73
CA PRO A 181 -16.00 -8.11 -12.12
C PRO A 181 -14.56 -8.32 -12.59
N MET A 182 -13.55 -8.06 -11.74
CA MET A 182 -12.14 -8.34 -12.05
C MET A 182 -11.88 -9.85 -12.19
N LEU A 183 -12.39 -10.67 -11.25
CA LEU A 183 -12.28 -12.13 -11.32
C LEU A 183 -12.95 -12.70 -12.58
N MET A 184 -14.08 -12.11 -13.00
CA MET A 184 -14.80 -12.48 -14.22
C MET A 184 -14.21 -11.85 -15.49
N LYS A 185 -13.08 -11.13 -15.40
CA LYS A 185 -12.40 -10.43 -16.50
C LYS A 185 -13.26 -9.35 -17.20
N ASN A 186 -14.29 -8.87 -16.52
CA ASN A 186 -15.21 -7.82 -16.98
C ASN A 186 -14.78 -6.41 -16.51
N TYR A 187 -13.81 -6.32 -15.60
CA TYR A 187 -13.19 -5.06 -15.18
C TYR A 187 -11.71 -5.04 -15.55
N ARG A 188 -11.32 -4.07 -16.40
CA ARG A 188 -9.99 -4.03 -17.06
C ARG A 188 -9.06 -2.93 -16.55
N HIS A 189 -9.45 -2.24 -15.49
CA HIS A 189 -8.66 -1.17 -14.88
C HIS A 189 -8.13 -1.62 -13.54
N ASP A 190 -7.02 -1.05 -13.12
CA ASP A 190 -6.65 -1.05 -11.71
C ASP A 190 -7.46 0.04 -11.00
N LEU A 191 -7.54 -0.01 -9.67
CA LEU A 191 -8.36 0.90 -8.90
C LEU A 191 -7.56 1.50 -7.77
N PHE A 192 -7.53 2.83 -7.71
CA PHE A 192 -7.11 3.59 -6.55
C PHE A 192 -8.34 4.15 -5.83
N VAL A 193 -8.46 3.86 -4.55
CA VAL A 193 -9.56 4.33 -3.69
C VAL A 193 -9.01 5.22 -2.61
N LEU A 194 -9.34 6.51 -2.66
CA LEU A 194 -9.15 7.42 -1.54
C LEU A 194 -10.32 7.27 -0.56
N LEU A 195 -10.07 6.66 0.59
CA LEU A 195 -10.99 6.71 1.72
C LEU A 195 -10.72 7.96 2.54
N TYR A 196 -11.77 8.73 2.81
CA TYR A 196 -11.69 9.89 3.70
C TYR A 196 -12.87 9.91 4.68
N CYS A 197 -12.80 10.79 5.67
CA CYS A 197 -13.88 11.00 6.62
C CYS A 197 -14.21 12.49 6.63
N GLY A 198 -15.37 12.86 6.07
CA GLY A 198 -15.81 14.25 5.98
C GLY A 198 -16.16 14.87 7.35
N ASP A 199 -16.31 14.04 8.38
CA ASP A 199 -16.50 14.47 9.77
C ASP A 199 -15.20 14.26 10.57
N LEU A 200 -14.48 15.36 10.78
CA LEU A 200 -13.20 15.37 11.48
C LEU A 200 -13.31 14.92 12.95
N LYS A 201 -14.45 15.19 13.61
CA LYS A 201 -14.68 14.78 15.00
C LYS A 201 -14.89 13.27 15.08
N GLU A 202 -15.64 12.72 14.13
CA GLU A 202 -15.82 11.28 14.01
C GLU A 202 -14.49 10.57 13.68
N GLN A 203 -13.70 11.12 12.75
CA GLN A 203 -12.36 10.59 12.47
C GLN A 203 -11.48 10.58 13.71
N PHE A 204 -11.43 11.69 14.46
CA PHE A 204 -10.67 11.80 15.69
C PHE A 204 -11.15 10.82 16.76
N ARG A 205 -12.46 10.65 16.92
CA ARG A 205 -13.06 9.64 17.81
C ARG A 205 -12.56 8.24 17.44
N ARG A 206 -12.46 7.90 16.15
CA ARG A 206 -11.94 6.60 15.68
C ARG A 206 -10.43 6.45 15.97
N VAL A 207 -9.63 7.50 15.86
CA VAL A 207 -8.20 7.50 16.28
C VAL A 207 -8.10 7.15 17.76
N LEU A 208 -8.86 7.84 18.61
CA LEU A 208 -8.87 7.60 20.06
C LEU A 208 -9.28 6.16 20.40
N GLN A 209 -10.29 5.63 19.70
CA GLN A 209 -10.76 4.25 19.90
C GLN A 209 -9.76 3.19 19.45
N ARG A 210 -9.02 3.46 18.38
CA ARG A 210 -7.98 2.55 17.88
C ARG A 210 -6.82 2.44 18.86
N GLY A 211 -6.49 3.53 19.55
CA GLY A 211 -5.62 3.51 20.72
C GLY A 211 -4.14 3.22 20.43
N ARG A 212 -3.64 3.46 19.21
CA ARG A 212 -2.21 3.33 18.89
C ARG A 212 -1.43 4.43 19.63
N ASN A 213 -0.50 4.05 20.51
CA ASN A 213 0.19 4.98 21.42
C ASN A 213 0.79 6.18 20.69
N VAL A 214 1.49 5.92 19.57
CA VAL A 214 2.11 6.95 18.74
C VAL A 214 1.09 7.95 18.18
N GLU A 215 -0.06 7.46 17.69
CA GLU A 215 -1.12 8.31 17.16
C GLU A 215 -1.72 9.18 18.28
N LEU A 216 -1.96 8.60 19.46
CA LEU A 216 -2.44 9.34 20.64
C LEU A 216 -1.45 10.39 21.14
N ASP A 217 -0.16 10.15 20.95
CA ASP A 217 0.91 11.09 21.30
C ASP A 217 0.98 12.27 20.34
N MET A 218 0.70 12.05 19.05
CA MET A 218 0.81 13.07 18.01
C MET A 218 -0.47 13.88 17.82
N TYR A 219 -1.64 13.23 17.83
CA TYR A 219 -2.92 13.86 17.54
C TYR A 219 -3.67 14.13 18.84
N LYS A 220 -3.68 15.38 19.29
CA LYS A 220 -4.29 15.83 20.53
C LYS A 220 -5.68 16.41 20.32
N THR A 221 -5.93 16.98 19.14
CA THR A 221 -7.26 17.48 18.74
C THR A 221 -7.64 17.01 17.35
N SER A 222 -8.91 17.20 16.98
CA SER A 222 -9.41 16.89 15.63
C SER A 222 -8.65 17.63 14.53
N GLU A 223 -8.25 18.88 14.80
CA GLU A 223 -7.58 19.76 13.84
C GLU A 223 -6.17 19.26 13.46
N ASP A 224 -5.51 18.51 14.35
CA ASP A 224 -4.20 17.91 14.05
C ASP A 224 -4.27 16.92 12.86
N LEU A 225 -5.47 16.39 12.56
CA LEU A 225 -5.70 15.49 11.43
C LEU A 225 -5.80 16.23 10.08
N LEU A 226 -5.98 17.55 10.06
CA LEU A 226 -6.14 18.32 8.83
C LEU A 226 -4.92 18.17 7.93
N LYS A 227 -3.71 18.34 8.49
CA LYS A 227 -2.47 18.26 7.72
C LYS A 227 -2.38 16.94 6.94
N ILE A 228 -2.57 15.82 7.61
CA ILE A 228 -2.46 14.51 6.95
C ILE A 228 -3.61 14.29 5.95
N ASN A 229 -4.82 14.73 6.27
CA ASN A 229 -5.96 14.62 5.36
C ASN A 229 -5.75 15.44 4.08
N ASP A 230 -5.29 16.68 4.22
CA ASP A 230 -5.00 17.59 3.11
C ASP A 230 -3.90 17.00 2.20
N THR A 231 -2.81 16.46 2.79
CA THR A 231 -1.76 15.77 2.02
C THR A 231 -2.33 14.61 1.18
N TYR A 232 -3.24 13.80 1.73
CA TYR A 232 -3.90 12.73 0.95
C TYR A 232 -4.83 13.26 -0.15
N PHE A 233 -5.55 14.36 0.11
CA PHE A 233 -6.42 14.96 -0.89
C PHE A 233 -5.62 15.59 -2.03
N GLU A 234 -4.53 16.31 -1.72
CA GLU A 234 -3.62 16.88 -2.72
C GLU A 234 -2.98 15.78 -3.55
N PHE A 235 -2.52 14.70 -2.92
CA PHE A 235 -2.00 13.52 -3.60
C PHE A 235 -3.03 12.92 -4.57
N TYR A 236 -4.26 12.70 -4.13
CA TYR A 236 -5.33 12.21 -4.99
C TYR A 236 -5.59 13.15 -6.17
N LEU A 237 -5.74 14.46 -5.92
CA LEU A 237 -6.05 15.45 -6.95
C LEU A 237 -4.93 15.59 -7.97
N LYS A 238 -3.67 15.41 -7.55
CA LYS A 238 -2.52 15.42 -8.45
C LYS A 238 -2.62 14.30 -9.48
N HIS A 239 -2.99 13.09 -9.07
CA HIS A 239 -3.05 11.93 -9.97
C HIS A 239 -4.38 11.86 -10.76
N ASP A 240 -5.51 12.21 -10.16
CA ASP A 240 -6.83 12.22 -10.82
C ASP A 240 -6.89 13.22 -11.99
N LYS A 241 -6.17 14.36 -11.89
CA LYS A 241 -6.07 15.38 -12.95
C LYS A 241 -5.14 15.01 -14.10
N LEU A 242 -4.24 14.04 -13.92
CA LEU A 242 -3.35 13.60 -15.00
C LEU A 242 -4.04 12.62 -15.95
N ILE A 243 -5.19 12.07 -15.53
CA ILE A 243 -5.92 11.00 -16.24
C ILE A 243 -7.23 11.52 -16.87
N ASN A 244 -7.74 12.68 -16.43
CA ASN A 244 -8.91 13.36 -17.01
C ASN A 244 -8.50 14.66 -17.73
#